data_AF-A0A7V0V6H8-F1
#
_entry.id   AF-A0A7V0V6H8-F1
#
_cell.length_a   1.000
_cell.length_b   1.000
_cell.length_c   1.000
_cell.angle_alpha   90.00
_cell.angle_beta   90.00
_cell.angle_gamma   90.00
#
_symmetry.space_group_name_H-M   'P 1'
#
loop_
_entity.id
_entity.type
_entity.pdbx_description
1 polymer ?
#
loop_
_entity_poly.entity_id
_entity_poly.type
_entity_poly.pdbx_seq_one_letter_code
_entity_poly.pdbx_strand_id
1 'polypeptide(L)'
;ALTRTARWIGIVFASLLAFASLVLIANAIRLAIYARRKEIAIMRLVGASNWFIRWPFLLEGILQGLIGALVAILLLYVVQVAVVERIKEVLVFLPIGSSHQEFFRLVLGLLVTGIAMGAAGSTMALRRYLRV
;
A
#
# COMPACT_ATOMS: atom_id res chain seq x y z
N ALA A 1 -17.96 12.84 -21.56
CA ALA A 1 -16.56 12.96 -22.03
C ALA A 1 -15.59 13.24 -20.88
N LEU A 2 -15.81 14.31 -20.09
CA LEU A 2 -14.94 14.72 -18.97
C LEU A 2 -14.64 13.60 -17.95
N THR A 3 -15.66 12.85 -17.52
CA THR A 3 -15.52 11.75 -16.55
C THR A 3 -14.61 10.61 -17.05
N ARG A 4 -14.60 10.33 -18.36
CA ARG A 4 -13.76 9.28 -18.96
C ARG A 4 -12.30 9.69 -18.97
N THR A 5 -12.01 10.93 -19.36
CA THR A 5 -10.65 11.48 -19.40
C THR A 5 -10.06 11.57 -17.99
N ALA A 6 -10.85 12.08 -17.02
CA ALA A 6 -10.45 12.12 -15.62
C ALA A 6 -10.12 10.72 -15.06
N ARG A 7 -10.92 9.71 -15.41
CA ARG A 7 -10.69 8.32 -15.00
C ARG A 7 -9.38 7.76 -15.55
N TRP A 8 -9.08 8.00 -16.83
CA TRP A 8 -7.82 7.54 -17.44
C TRP A 8 -6.59 8.21 -16.84
N ILE A 9 -6.64 9.53 -16.64
CA ILE A 9 -5.56 10.28 -15.98
C ILE A 9 -5.33 9.72 -14.57
N GLY A 10 -6.42 9.51 -13.81
CA GLY A 10 -6.36 8.93 -12.47
C GLY A 10 -5.72 7.54 -12.45
N ILE A 11 -6.08 6.67 -13.39
CA ILE A 11 -5.49 5.33 -13.49
C ILE A 11 -4.00 5.41 -13.78
N VAL A 12 -3.58 6.21 -14.78
CA VAL A 12 -2.16 6.35 -15.13
C VAL A 12 -1.36 6.88 -13.94
N PHE A 13 -1.88 7.90 -13.25
CA PHE A 13 -1.21 8.48 -12.10
C PHE A 13 -1.14 7.50 -10.92
N ALA A 14 -2.22 6.78 -10.63
CA ALA A 14 -2.26 5.75 -9.60
C ALA A 14 -1.28 4.61 -9.90
N SER A 15 -1.18 4.15 -11.15
CA SER A 15 -0.22 3.13 -11.56
C SER A 15 1.23 3.59 -11.37
N LEU A 16 1.54 4.85 -11.72
CA LEU A 16 2.86 5.43 -11.52
C LEU A 16 3.23 5.50 -10.03
N LEU A 17 2.32 5.99 -9.18
CA LEU A 17 2.53 6.05 -7.74
C LEU A 17 2.64 4.65 -7.13
N ALA A 18 1.86 3.69 -7.62
CA ALA A 18 1.96 2.32 -7.18
C ALA A 18 3.34 1.74 -7.48
N PHE A 19 3.87 1.96 -8.68
CA PHE A 19 5.24 1.57 -9.01
C PHE A 19 6.28 2.26 -8.12
N ALA A 20 6.15 3.57 -7.90
CA ALA A 20 7.04 4.32 -7.02
C ALA A 20 7.05 3.76 -5.58
N SER A 21 5.88 3.45 -5.04
CA SER A 21 5.77 2.86 -3.70
C SER A 21 6.44 1.49 -3.59
N LEU A 22 6.35 0.63 -4.62
CA LEU A 22 7.04 -0.65 -4.64
C LEU A 22 8.56 -0.47 -4.56
N VAL A 23 9.09 0.52 -5.29
CA VAL A 23 10.53 0.87 -5.25
C VAL A 23 10.93 1.39 -3.87
N LEU A 24 10.12 2.26 -3.26
CA LEU A 24 10.39 2.82 -1.93
C LEU A 24 10.38 1.73 -0.85
N ILE A 25 9.36 0.87 -0.83
CA ILE A 25 9.26 -0.26 0.10
C ILE A 25 10.46 -1.18 -0.10
N ALA A 26 10.81 -1.50 -1.35
CA ALA A 26 11.95 -2.37 -1.62
C ALA A 26 13.28 -1.80 -1.11
N ASN A 27 13.46 -0.47 -1.21
CA ASN A 27 14.66 0.20 -0.69
C ASN A 27 14.66 0.27 0.84
N ALA A 28 13.51 0.50 1.47
CA ALA A 28 13.38 0.48 2.92
C ALA A 28 13.74 -0.89 3.51
N ILE A 29 13.22 -1.97 2.93
CA ILE A 29 13.53 -3.36 3.32
C ILE A 29 15.03 -3.62 3.19
N ARG A 30 15.64 -3.16 2.09
CA ARG A 30 17.09 -3.34 1.89
C ARG A 30 17.91 -2.64 2.97
N LEU A 31 17.52 -1.42 3.35
CA LEU A 31 18.18 -0.69 4.42
C LEU A 31 18.02 -1.44 5.76
N ALA A 32 16.83 -1.97 6.04
CA ALA A 32 16.56 -2.77 7.23
C ALA A 32 17.43 -4.05 7.28
N ILE A 33 17.56 -4.77 6.16
CA ILE A 33 18.45 -5.94 6.03
C ILE A 33 19.90 -5.55 6.31
N TYR A 34 20.38 -4.43 5.75
CA TYR A 34 21.75 -3.98 5.95
C TYR A 34 22.04 -3.61 7.42
N ALA A 35 21.07 -2.97 8.08
CA ALA A 35 21.16 -2.63 9.50
C ALA A 35 21.22 -3.90 10.39
N ARG A 36 20.43 -4.93 10.05
CA ARG A 36 20.34 -6.21 10.80
C ARG A 36 21.30 -7.30 10.29
N ARG A 37 22.30 -6.97 9.47
CA ARG A 37 23.18 -7.98 8.83
C ARG A 37 23.89 -8.91 9.82
N LYS A 38 24.26 -8.41 11.00
CA LYS A 38 24.93 -9.20 12.06
C LYS A 38 23.96 -10.22 12.67
N GLU A 39 22.73 -9.81 12.94
CA GLU A 39 21.67 -10.71 13.45
C GLU A 39 21.37 -11.81 12.44
N ILE A 40 21.24 -11.45 11.16
CA ILE A 40 21.03 -12.43 10.07
C ILE A 40 22.18 -13.44 10.01
N ALA A 41 23.43 -12.99 10.18
CA ALA A 41 24.59 -13.88 10.21
C ALA A 41 24.52 -14.86 11.39
N ILE A 42 24.14 -14.40 12.59
CA ILE A 42 23.96 -15.26 13.77
C ILE A 42 22.84 -16.28 13.52
N MET A 43 21.70 -15.85 12.97
CA MET A 43 20.58 -16.75 12.63
C MET A 43 21.02 -17.86 11.66
N ARG A 44 21.87 -17.52 10.66
CA ARG A 44 22.43 -18.52 9.73
C ARG A 44 23.37 -19.51 10.42
N LEU A 45 24.18 -19.06 11.38
CA LEU A 45 25.12 -19.93 12.11
C LEU A 45 24.40 -20.97 12.99
N VAL A 46 23.21 -20.63 13.50
CA VAL A 46 22.37 -21.54 14.28
C VAL A 46 21.51 -22.46 13.37
N GLY A 47 21.66 -22.35 12.04
CA GLY A 47 20.96 -23.20 11.07
C GLY A 47 19.52 -22.75 10.77
N ALA A 48 19.18 -21.48 11.01
CA ALA A 48 17.85 -20.98 10.68
C ALA A 48 17.56 -21.05 9.18
N SER A 49 16.35 -21.47 8.82
CA SER A 49 15.93 -21.54 7.42
C SER A 49 15.85 -20.15 6.77
N ASN A 50 16.11 -20.08 5.47
CA ASN A 50 15.97 -18.84 4.69
C ASN A 50 14.56 -18.22 4.80
N TRP A 51 13.53 -19.04 5.05
CA TRP A 51 12.17 -18.56 5.29
C TRP A 51 12.03 -17.83 6.63
N PHE A 52 12.62 -18.38 7.69
CA PHE A 52 12.61 -17.77 9.02
C PHE A 52 13.29 -16.40 9.03
N ILE A 53 14.38 -16.25 8.27
CA ILE A 53 15.09 -14.97 8.12
C ILE A 53 14.25 -13.95 7.32
N ARG A 54 13.46 -14.39 6.34
CA ARG A 54 12.67 -13.51 5.45
C ARG A 54 11.36 -13.04 6.05
N TRP A 55 10.75 -13.84 6.93
CA TRP A 55 9.46 -13.55 7.55
C TRP A 55 9.37 -12.18 8.27
N PRO A 56 10.33 -11.76 9.11
CA PRO A 56 10.25 -10.45 9.77
C PRO A 56 10.22 -9.29 8.76
N PHE A 57 11.01 -9.37 7.68
CA PHE A 57 11.01 -8.34 6.63
C PHE A 57 9.74 -8.34 5.79
N LEU A 58 9.11 -9.51 5.58
CA LEU A 58 7.81 -9.58 4.93
C LEU A 58 6.74 -8.87 5.76
N LEU A 59 6.75 -9.08 7.07
CA LEU A 59 5.86 -8.40 8.01
C LEU A 59 6.11 -6.89 8.03
N GLU A 60 7.36 -6.42 8.04
CA GLU A 60 7.67 -4.98 7.95
C GLU A 60 7.05 -4.36 6.67
N GLY A 61 7.14 -5.03 5.53
CA GLY A 61 6.53 -4.56 4.27
C GLY A 61 5.00 -4.56 4.30
N ILE A 62 4.37 -5.62 4.82
CA ILE A 62 2.92 -5.70 4.99
C ILE A 62 2.43 -4.59 5.91
N LEU A 63 3.13 -4.33 7.02
CA LEU A 63 2.79 -3.27 7.96
C LEU A 63 2.92 -1.88 7.32
N GLN A 64 3.98 -1.63 6.53
CA GLN A 64 4.09 -0.39 5.77
C GLN A 64 2.91 -0.21 4.80
N GLY A 65 2.52 -1.26 4.08
CA GLY A 65 1.37 -1.24 3.19
C GLY A 65 0.03 -1.03 3.91
N LEU A 66 -0.15 -1.67 5.07
CA LEU A 66 -1.34 -1.52 5.91
C LEU A 66 -1.46 -0.11 6.47
N ILE A 67 -0.38 0.45 7.01
CA ILE A 67 -0.36 1.83 7.53
C ILE A 67 -0.70 2.81 6.40
N GLY A 68 -0.11 2.63 5.21
CA GLY A 68 -0.44 3.43 4.04
C GLY A 68 -1.93 3.36 3.66
N ALA A 69 -2.52 2.16 3.68
CA ALA A 69 -3.94 1.98 3.43
C ALA A 69 -4.82 2.66 4.49
N LEU A 70 -4.48 2.53 5.77
CA LEU A 70 -5.20 3.18 6.86
C LEU A 70 -5.16 4.71 6.74
N VAL A 71 -4.01 5.28 6.39
CA VAL A 71 -3.86 6.72 6.13
C VAL A 71 -4.71 7.14 4.92
N ALA A 72 -4.72 6.35 3.85
CA ALA A 72 -5.55 6.62 2.67
C ALA A 72 -7.05 6.56 2.99
N ILE A 73 -7.49 5.59 3.82
CA ILE A 73 -8.88 5.46 4.28
C ILE A 73 -9.28 6.66 5.13
N LEU A 74 -8.41 7.10 6.04
CA LEU A 74 -8.64 8.28 6.86
C LEU A 74 -8.81 9.53 5.98
N LEU A 75 -7.92 9.73 5.01
CA LEU A 75 -8.03 10.84 4.06
C LEU A 75 -9.31 10.75 3.21
N LEU A 76 -9.68 9.56 2.74
CA LEU A 76 -10.91 9.33 2.00
C LEU A 76 -12.14 9.73 2.83
N TYR A 77 -12.18 9.34 4.10
CA TYR A 77 -13.26 9.70 5.03
C TYR A 77 -13.33 11.21 5.26
N VAL A 78 -12.19 11.87 5.50
CA VAL A 78 -12.13 13.33 5.68
C VAL A 78 -12.62 14.07 4.43
N VAL A 79 -12.20 13.64 3.23
CA VAL A 79 -12.64 14.24 1.97
C VAL A 79 -14.15 14.05 1.78
N GLN A 80 -14.69 12.90 2.15
CA GLN A 80 -16.11 12.63 2.04
C GLN A 80 -16.95 13.59 2.90
N VAL A 81 -16.59 13.74 4.18
CA VAL A 81 -17.34 14.61 5.12
C VAL A 81 -17.10 16.10 4.82
N ALA A 82 -15.85 16.49 4.53
CA ALA A 82 -15.50 17.91 4.37
C ALA A 82 -15.91 18.50 3.01
N VAL A 83 -15.87 17.71 1.95
CA VAL A 83 -16.05 18.19 0.56
C VAL A 83 -17.33 17.64 -0.04
N VAL A 84 -17.51 16.32 -0.01
CA VAL A 84 -18.58 15.65 -0.76
C VAL A 84 -19.95 15.97 -0.17
N GLU A 85 -20.09 15.99 1.15
CA GLU A 85 -21.37 16.35 1.81
C GLU A 85 -21.78 17.80 1.50
N ARG A 86 -20.84 18.75 1.56
CA ARG A 86 -21.11 20.17 1.24
C ARG A 86 -21.49 20.38 -0.23
N ILE A 87 -20.87 19.65 -1.16
CA ILE A 87 -21.18 19.78 -2.59
C ILE A 87 -22.58 19.22 -2.91
N LYS A 88 -23.02 18.16 -2.23
CA LYS A 88 -24.36 17.60 -2.44
C LYS A 88 -25.49 18.56 -2.05
N GLU A 89 -25.27 19.36 -1.01
CA GLU A 89 -26.23 20.39 -0.59
C GLU A 89 -26.44 21.44 -1.69
N VAL A 90 -25.41 21.74 -2.48
CA VAL A 90 -25.43 22.74 -3.56
C VAL A 90 -25.85 22.13 -4.91
N LEU A 91 -25.47 20.88 -5.18
CA LEU A 91 -25.66 20.21 -6.47
C LEU A 91 -26.47 18.90 -6.30
N VAL A 92 -27.75 19.06 -5.95
CA VAL A 92 -28.72 17.97 -5.72
C VAL A 92 -28.90 17.02 -6.92
N PHE A 93 -28.57 17.48 -8.14
CA PHE A 93 -28.75 16.71 -9.38
C PHE A 93 -27.56 15.81 -9.75
N LEU A 94 -26.43 15.89 -9.03
CA LEU A 94 -25.29 15.00 -9.28
C LEU A 94 -25.49 13.70 -8.49
N PRO A 95 -25.66 12.54 -9.15
CA PRO A 95 -25.74 11.25 -8.48
C PRO A 95 -24.33 10.86 -7.99
N ILE A 96 -23.85 11.53 -6.94
CA ILE A 96 -22.62 11.13 -6.26
C ILE A 96 -22.96 9.87 -5.48
N GLY A 97 -22.61 8.72 -6.05
CA GLY A 97 -22.79 7.40 -5.44
C GLY A 97 -22.15 7.39 -4.05
N SER A 98 -22.99 7.53 -3.03
CA SER A 98 -22.58 7.68 -1.64
C SER A 98 -23.43 6.79 -0.76
N SER A 99 -23.76 5.61 -1.30
CA SER A 99 -24.25 4.53 -0.47
C SER A 99 -23.09 4.05 0.41
N HIS A 100 -23.40 3.78 1.68
CA HIS A 100 -22.44 3.20 2.62
C HIS A 100 -21.78 1.91 2.07
N GLN A 101 -22.48 1.21 1.17
CA GLN A 101 -21.97 0.03 0.47
C GLN A 101 -20.78 0.33 -0.45
N GLU A 102 -20.80 1.44 -1.22
CA GLU A 102 -19.67 1.80 -2.08
C GLU A 102 -18.45 2.24 -1.26
N PHE A 103 -18.68 3.00 -0.19
CA PHE A 103 -17.60 3.39 0.72
C PHE A 103 -16.93 2.16 1.34
N PHE A 104 -17.72 1.21 1.83
CA PHE A 104 -17.20 -0.04 2.38
C PHE A 104 -16.39 -0.84 1.35
N ARG A 105 -16.85 -0.91 0.09
CA ARG A 105 -16.09 -1.53 -1.01
C ARG A 105 -14.75 -0.84 -1.26
N LEU A 106 -14.70 0.49 -1.23
CA LEU A 106 -13.46 1.25 -1.41
C LEU A 106 -12.48 1.02 -0.26
N VAL A 107 -12.97 1.02 0.99
CA VAL A 107 -12.16 0.75 2.18
C VAL A 107 -11.53 -0.65 2.11
N LEU A 108 -12.33 -1.68 1.82
CA LEU A 108 -11.83 -3.03 1.64
C LEU A 108 -10.83 -3.12 0.49
N GLY A 109 -11.13 -2.48 -0.64
CA GLY A 109 -10.23 -2.41 -1.79
C GLY A 109 -8.87 -1.82 -1.39
N LEU A 110 -8.86 -0.69 -0.69
CA LEU A 110 -7.64 -0.03 -0.23
C LEU A 110 -6.82 -0.91 0.73
N LEU A 111 -7.47 -1.57 1.70
CA LEU A 111 -6.78 -2.49 2.61
C LEU A 111 -6.13 -3.65 1.85
N VAL A 112 -6.89 -4.31 0.97
CA VAL A 112 -6.39 -5.45 0.19
C VAL A 112 -5.24 -5.01 -0.71
N THR A 113 -5.39 -3.91 -1.44
CA THR A 113 -4.32 -3.42 -2.33
C THR A 113 -3.10 -2.93 -1.57
N GLY A 114 -3.28 -2.26 -0.42
CA GLY A 114 -2.17 -1.77 0.39
C GLY A 114 -1.35 -2.91 0.97
N ILE A 115 -2.02 -3.92 1.54
CA ILE A 115 -1.36 -5.14 2.04
C ILE A 115 -0.67 -5.87 0.88
N ALA A 116 -1.34 -6.05 -0.26
CA ALA A 116 -0.78 -6.73 -1.43
C ALA A 116 0.46 -6.00 -1.96
N MET A 117 0.43 -4.67 -2.01
CA MET A 117 1.58 -3.86 -2.43
C MET A 117 2.73 -3.90 -1.42
N GLY A 118 2.44 -3.87 -0.12
CA GLY A 118 3.42 -4.05 0.95
C GLY A 118 4.12 -5.40 0.88
N ALA A 119 3.34 -6.47 0.71
CA ALA A 119 3.85 -7.83 0.53
C ALA A 119 4.66 -7.96 -0.78
N ALA A 120 4.15 -7.43 -1.89
CA ALA A 120 4.83 -7.47 -3.18
C ALA A 120 6.16 -6.72 -3.14
N GLY A 121 6.17 -5.49 -2.61
CA GLY A 121 7.39 -4.68 -2.49
C GLY A 121 8.46 -5.35 -1.63
N SER A 122 8.07 -5.91 -0.48
CA SER A 122 9.00 -6.62 0.41
C SER A 122 9.51 -7.93 -0.20
N THR A 123 8.64 -8.76 -0.77
CA THR A 123 9.07 -10.00 -1.42
C THR A 123 9.99 -9.74 -2.63
N MET A 124 9.75 -8.69 -3.41
CA MET A 124 10.63 -8.29 -4.51
C MET A 124 12.03 -7.91 -4.01
N ALA A 125 12.12 -7.16 -2.90
CA ALA A 125 13.40 -6.84 -2.27
C ALA A 125 14.13 -8.08 -1.76
N LEU A 126 13.42 -8.97 -1.04
CA LEU A 126 14.00 -10.19 -0.49
C LEU A 126 14.51 -11.12 -1.59
N ARG A 127 13.75 -11.31 -2.68
CA ARG A 127 14.16 -12.15 -3.82
C ARG A 127 15.41 -11.61 -4.52
N ARG A 128 15.59 -10.29 -4.56
CA ARG A 128 16.72 -9.66 -5.25
C ARG A 128 17.99 -9.58 -4.39
N TYR A 129 17.87 -9.49 -3.07
CA TYR A 129 19.01 -9.27 -2.15
C TYR A 129 19.38 -10.45 -1.25
N LEU A 130 18.46 -11.39 -0.98
CA LEU A 130 18.76 -12.65 -0.28
C LEU A 130 18.94 -13.81 -1.25
N ARG A 131 19.41 -13.56 -2.48
CA ARG A 131 19.95 -14.61 -3.37
C ARG A 131 21.34 -15.04 -2.87
N VAL A 132 21.34 -15.66 -1.68
CA VAL A 132 22.30 -16.65 -1.17
C VAL A 132 21.53 -17.48 -0.15
#